data_AF-A0A1H3KK03-F1
#
_entry.id   AF-A0A1H3KK03-F1
#
_cell.length_a   1.000
_cell.length_b   1.000
_cell.length_c   1.000
_cell.angle_alpha   90.00
_cell.angle_beta   90.00
_cell.angle_gamma   90.00
#
_symmetry.space_group_name_H-M   'P 1'
#
loop_
_entity.id
_entity.type
_entity.pdbx_description
1 polymer ?
#
loop_
_entity_poly.entity_id
_entity_poly.type
_entity_poly.pdbx_seq_one_letter_code
_entity_poly.pdbx_strand_id
1 'polypeptide(L)'
;MLNTRSSGFVLLAIVLSLVLHDIMYGPQAALISETFGTGVRYSGAGLGYQLASVIAGGPAPLIATAILASTGSSTWISVYIIGCAVLSLIALLILPKPHASVEDEVAEPAAVH
;
A
#
# COMPACT_ATOMS: atom_id res chain seq x y z
N MET A 1 -1.50 -16.94 22.23
CA MET A 1 -2.57 -16.79 21.22
C MET A 1 -2.50 -17.82 20.09
N LEU A 2 -1.31 -18.30 19.67
CA LEU A 2 -1.16 -19.40 18.69
C LEU A 2 -1.24 -20.82 19.27
N ASN A 3 -1.37 -20.98 20.61
CA ASN A 3 -1.30 -22.28 21.29
C ASN A 3 -2.62 -22.75 21.95
N THR A 4 -3.75 -22.08 21.67
CA THR A 4 -4.99 -22.27 22.47
C THR A 4 -5.98 -23.28 21.89
N ARG A 5 -5.70 -23.94 20.75
CA ARG A 5 -6.59 -24.97 20.16
C ARG A 5 -8.03 -24.49 19.83
N SER A 6 -8.29 -23.18 19.86
CA SER A 6 -9.54 -22.56 19.40
C SER A 6 -9.28 -21.82 18.08
N SER A 7 -9.35 -22.58 16.99
CA SER A 7 -9.18 -22.06 15.63
C SER A 7 -10.16 -20.92 15.31
N GLY A 8 -11.30 -20.85 15.99
CA GLY A 8 -12.31 -19.81 15.81
C GLY A 8 -11.85 -18.41 16.21
N PHE A 9 -11.18 -18.25 17.36
CA PHE A 9 -10.68 -16.93 17.78
C PHE A 9 -9.52 -16.44 16.92
N VAL A 10 -8.67 -17.36 16.43
CA VAL A 10 -7.58 -17.02 15.51
C VAL A 10 -8.15 -16.59 14.16
N LEU A 11 -9.13 -17.33 13.63
CA LEU A 11 -9.83 -16.95 12.39
C LEU A 11 -10.49 -15.58 12.53
N LEU A 12 -11.21 -15.34 13.62
CA LEU A 12 -11.85 -14.06 13.89
C LEU A 12 -10.83 -12.91 13.97
N ALA A 13 -9.71 -13.11 14.65
CA ALA A 13 -8.64 -12.12 14.74
C ALA A 13 -8.02 -11.82 13.35
N ILE A 14 -7.81 -12.84 12.52
CA ILE A 14 -7.31 -12.67 11.15
C ILE A 14 -8.32 -11.89 10.31
N VAL A 15 -9.60 -12.31 10.31
CA VAL A 15 -10.65 -11.65 9.52
C VAL A 15 -10.78 -10.19 9.90
N LEU A 16 -10.85 -9.88 11.20
CA LEU A 16 -10.92 -8.49 11.67
C LEU A 16 -9.68 -7.69 11.28
N SER A 17 -8.49 -8.30 11.36
CA SER A 17 -7.25 -7.64 10.94
C SER A 17 -7.24 -7.35 9.43
N LEU A 18 -7.75 -8.27 8.61
CA LEU A 18 -7.85 -8.10 7.16
C LEU A 18 -8.87 -7.03 6.78
N VAL A 19 -10.03 -6.98 7.44
CA VAL A 19 -11.04 -5.93 7.19
C VAL A 19 -10.47 -4.53 7.43
N LEU A 20 -9.77 -4.35 8.55
CA LEU A 20 -9.11 -3.07 8.86
C LEU A 20 -8.01 -2.74 7.86
N HIS A 21 -7.25 -3.75 7.42
CA HIS A 21 -6.22 -3.60 6.39
C HIS A 21 -6.81 -3.17 5.04
N ASP A 22 -7.89 -3.81 4.61
CA ASP A 22 -8.54 -3.54 3.31
C ASP A 22 -9.14 -2.13 3.24
N ILE A 23 -9.68 -1.63 4.35
CA ILE A 23 -10.17 -0.23 4.44
C ILE A 23 -9.04 0.76 4.23
N MET A 24 -7.84 0.47 4.74
CA MET A 24 -6.65 1.29 4.51
C MET A 24 -6.09 1.12 3.09
N TYR A 25 -6.19 -0.09 2.53
CA TYR A 25 -5.65 -0.44 1.22
C TYR A 25 -6.51 0.08 0.05
N GLY A 26 -7.83 0.20 0.23
CA GLY A 26 -8.76 0.69 -0.80
C GLY A 26 -8.37 2.06 -1.38
N PRO A 27 -8.18 3.10 -0.54
CA PRO A 27 -7.70 4.41 -0.99
C PRO A 27 -6.33 4.35 -1.68
N GLN A 28 -5.44 3.48 -1.22
CA GLN A 28 -4.13 3.29 -1.84
C GLN A 28 -4.25 2.72 -3.26
N ALA A 29 -5.11 1.72 -3.47
CA ALA A 29 -5.36 1.15 -4.79
C ALA A 29 -6.05 2.16 -5.73
N ALA A 30 -7.01 2.94 -5.22
CA ALA A 30 -7.67 3.99 -5.99
C ALA A 30 -6.67 5.05 -6.47
N LEU A 31 -5.83 5.57 -5.57
CA LEU A 31 -4.80 6.57 -5.89
C LEU A 31 -3.84 6.08 -6.98
N ILE A 32 -3.34 4.84 -6.87
CA ILE A 32 -2.47 4.24 -7.88
C ILE A 32 -3.20 4.19 -9.23
N SER A 33 -4.45 3.76 -9.22
CA SER A 33 -5.25 3.64 -10.44
C SER A 33 -5.49 5.00 -11.11
N GLU A 34 -5.79 6.05 -10.34
CA GLU A 34 -6.07 7.40 -10.84
C GLU A 34 -4.81 8.15 -11.29
N THR A 35 -3.64 7.74 -10.80
CA THR A 35 -2.34 8.32 -11.20
C THR A 35 -1.93 7.86 -12.61
N PHE A 36 -2.41 6.70 -13.07
CA PHE A 36 -2.13 6.17 -14.40
C PHE A 36 -3.34 6.32 -15.33
N GLY A 37 -3.10 6.80 -16.56
CA GLY A 37 -4.14 6.89 -17.60
C GLY A 37 -4.78 5.53 -17.90
N THR A 38 -6.03 5.54 -18.36
CA THR A 38 -6.86 4.34 -18.56
C THR A 38 -6.19 3.24 -19.39
N GLY A 39 -5.43 3.62 -20.44
CA GLY A 39 -4.73 2.66 -21.31
C GLY A 39 -3.50 1.97 -20.70
N VAL A 40 -2.91 2.52 -19.62
CA VAL A 40 -1.67 1.99 -19.02
C VAL A 40 -1.80 1.66 -17.53
N ARG A 41 -2.98 1.84 -16.95
CA ARG A 41 -3.27 1.65 -15.52
C ARG A 41 -2.89 0.27 -15.00
N TYR A 42 -3.28 -0.79 -15.70
CA TYR A 42 -3.01 -2.16 -15.27
C TYR A 42 -1.52 -2.51 -15.35
N SER A 43 -0.87 -2.17 -16.47
CA SER A 43 0.56 -2.43 -16.67
C SER A 43 1.44 -1.56 -15.77
N GLY A 44 1.09 -0.30 -15.56
CA GLY A 44 1.78 0.63 -14.65
C GLY A 44 1.67 0.19 -13.19
N ALA A 45 0.45 -0.13 -12.72
CA ALA A 45 0.25 -0.66 -11.37
C ALA A 45 0.98 -1.99 -11.16
N GLY A 46 0.91 -2.91 -12.13
CA GLY A 46 1.61 -4.19 -12.07
C GLY A 46 3.14 -4.05 -12.05
N LEU A 47 3.70 -3.19 -12.90
CA LEU A 47 5.15 -2.89 -12.90
C LEU A 47 5.59 -2.27 -11.57
N GLY A 48 4.82 -1.31 -11.04
CA GLY A 48 5.07 -0.72 -9.73
C GLY A 48 5.07 -1.77 -8.61
N TYR A 49 4.10 -2.69 -8.63
CA TYR A 49 4.00 -3.78 -7.66
C TYR A 49 5.21 -4.73 -7.72
N GLN A 50 5.65 -5.09 -8.93
CA GLN A 50 6.79 -5.98 -9.10
C GLN A 50 8.10 -5.32 -8.66
N LEU A 51 8.30 -4.04 -9.00
CA LEU A 51 9.48 -3.28 -8.55
C LEU A 51 9.47 -3.11 -7.03
N ALA A 52 8.33 -2.78 -6.43
CA ALA A 52 8.17 -2.70 -4.99
C ALA A 52 8.46 -4.04 -4.30
N SER A 53 7.96 -5.14 -4.86
CA SER A 53 8.20 -6.50 -4.35
C SER A 53 9.68 -6.88 -4.38
N VAL A 54 10.40 -6.57 -5.46
CA VAL A 54 11.85 -6.86 -5.58
C VAL A 54 12.66 -6.05 -4.56
N ILE A 55 12.33 -4.77 -4.39
CA ILE A 55 13.10 -3.86 -3.52
C ILE A 55 12.76 -4.07 -2.05
N ALA A 56 11.48 -4.21 -1.71
CA ALA A 56 11.01 -4.25 -0.33
C ALA A 56 10.69 -5.66 0.17
N GLY A 57 10.27 -6.59 -0.69
CA GLY A 57 9.73 -7.89 -0.28
C GLY A 57 10.74 -8.82 0.37
N GLY A 58 11.96 -8.88 -0.14
CA GLY A 58 13.05 -9.72 0.41
C GLY A 58 14.06 -8.95 1.27
N PRO A 59 14.59 -7.81 0.80
CA PRO A 59 15.64 -7.09 1.53
C PRO A 59 15.17 -6.45 2.84
N ALA A 60 13.93 -5.93 2.92
CA ALA A 60 13.47 -5.23 4.11
C ALA A 60 13.48 -6.08 5.40
N PRO A 61 12.95 -7.32 5.42
CA PRO A 61 13.04 -8.17 6.61
C PRO A 61 14.49 -8.58 6.93
N LEU A 62 15.36 -8.72 5.94
CA LEU A 62 16.78 -9.01 6.16
C LEU A 62 17.50 -7.83 6.81
N ILE A 63 17.25 -6.60 6.35
CA ILE A 63 17.78 -5.37 6.95
C ILE A 63 17.26 -5.21 8.38
N ALA A 64 15.96 -5.39 8.61
CA ALA A 64 15.38 -5.32 9.95
C ALA A 64 16.01 -6.36 10.89
N THR A 65 16.22 -7.59 10.41
CA THR A 65 16.88 -8.66 11.18
C THR A 65 18.35 -8.34 11.44
N ALA A 66 19.07 -7.78 10.47
CA ALA A 66 20.47 -7.36 10.64
C ALA A 66 20.62 -6.20 11.64
N ILE A 67 19.69 -5.23 11.61
CA ILE A 67 19.61 -4.15 12.59
C ILE A 67 19.37 -4.75 13.99
N LEU A 68 18.42 -5.67 14.11
CA LEU A 68 18.13 -6.32 15.39
C LEU A 68 19.32 -7.13 15.91
N ALA A 69 20.01 -7.87 15.03
CA ALA A 69 21.18 -8.67 15.38
C ALA A 69 22.37 -7.82 15.84
N SER A 70 22.54 -6.62 15.27
CA SER A 70 23.66 -5.73 15.60
C SER A 70 23.41 -4.83 16.82
N THR A 71 22.17 -4.40 17.04
CA THR A 71 21.84 -3.46 18.14
C THR A 71 21.10 -4.10 19.31
N GLY A 72 20.55 -5.31 19.14
CA GLY A 72 19.75 -5.99 20.16
C GLY A 72 18.46 -5.27 20.54
N SER A 73 18.13 -4.15 19.89
CA SER A 73 17.04 -3.25 20.26
C SER A 73 16.11 -3.00 19.07
N SER A 74 14.81 -2.97 19.34
CA SER A 74 13.78 -2.68 18.34
C SER A 74 13.73 -1.20 17.95
N THR A 75 14.35 -0.30 18.72
CA THR A 75 14.34 1.16 18.45
C THR A 75 14.87 1.48 17.05
N TRP A 76 15.95 0.80 16.63
CA TRP A 76 16.57 1.04 15.33
C TRP A 76 15.75 0.49 14.16
N ILE A 77 14.94 -0.55 14.41
CA ILE A 77 13.95 -1.03 13.44
C ILE A 77 12.86 0.02 13.26
N SER A 78 12.38 0.64 14.36
CA SER A 78 11.40 1.73 14.28
C SER A 78 11.95 2.92 13.50
N VAL A 79 13.22 3.31 13.70
CA VAL A 79 13.87 4.38 12.92
C VAL A 79 13.91 4.04 11.42
N TYR A 80 14.25 2.79 11.07
CA TYR A 80 14.22 2.32 9.69
C TYR A 80 12.82 2.43 9.06
N ILE A 81 11.78 1.98 9.78
CA ILE A 81 10.38 2.06 9.32
C ILE A 81 9.93 3.52 9.16
N ILE A 82 10.28 4.40 10.11
CA ILE A 82 10.00 5.84 10.01
C ILE A 82 10.67 6.43 8.77
N GLY A 83 11.91 6.06 8.48
CA GLY A 83 12.62 6.47 7.27
C GLY A 83 11.88 6.07 5.98
N CYS A 84 11.41 4.82 5.91
CA CYS A 84 10.57 4.35 4.80
C CYS A 84 9.27 5.16 4.67
N ALA A 85 8.60 5.44 5.80
CA ALA A 85 7.36 6.23 5.80
C ALA A 85 7.58 7.66 5.30
N VAL A 86 8.67 8.31 5.70
CA VAL A 86 9.03 9.65 5.21
C VAL A 86 9.32 9.61 3.71
N LEU A 87 10.05 8.61 3.22
CA LEU A 87 10.31 8.43 1.79
C LEU A 87 9.00 8.26 1.00
N SER A 88 8.07 7.44 1.50
CA SER A 88 6.74 7.27 0.90
C SER A 88 5.95 8.57 0.90
N LEU A 89 6.00 9.35 1.99
CA LEU A 89 5.34 10.65 2.06
C LEU A 89 5.92 11.63 1.04
N ILE A 90 7.24 11.69 0.88
CA ILE A 90 7.89 12.53 -0.14
C ILE A 90 7.43 12.11 -1.54
N ALA A 91 7.37 10.81 -1.83
CA ALA A 91 6.88 10.31 -3.11
C ALA A 91 5.42 10.72 -3.37
N LEU A 92 4.56 10.66 -2.35
CA LEU A 92 3.17 11.13 -2.43
C LEU A 92 3.07 12.63 -2.70
N LEU A 93 3.93 13.44 -2.08
CA LEU A 93 3.95 14.90 -2.28
C LEU A 93 4.41 15.30 -3.68
N ILE A 94 5.27 14.50 -4.31
CA ILE A 94 5.77 14.73 -5.68
C ILE A 94 4.83 14.12 -6.73
N LEU A 95 3.91 13.25 -6.32
CA LEU A 95 3.00 12.56 -7.22
C LEU A 95 2.15 13.58 -8.03
N PRO A 96 2.11 13.49 -9.37
CA PRO A 96 1.25 14.34 -10.17
C PRO A 96 -0.21 14.17 -9.77
N LYS A 97 -0.98 15.27 -9.83
CA LYS A 97 -2.40 15.28 -9.46
C LYS A 97 -3.13 14.17 -10.23
N PRO A 98 -3.87 13.28 -9.55
CA PRO A 98 -4.58 12.19 -10.22
C PRO A 98 -5.51 12.73 -11.30
N HIS A 99 -5.52 12.11 -12.47
CA HIS A 99 -6.39 12.53 -13.58
C HIS A 99 -7.81 12.10 -13.22
N ALA A 100 -8.60 13.01 -12.67
CA ALA A 100 -10.03 12.80 -12.46
C ALA A 100 -10.70 12.63 -13.83
N SER A 101 -11.14 11.42 -14.14
CA SER A 101 -12.18 11.15 -15.14
C SER A 101 -13.40 10.60 -14.39
N VAL A 102 -14.01 11.46 -13.56
CA VAL A 102 -15.36 11.25 -13.02
C VAL A 102 -16.22 12.50 -13.22
N GLU A 103 -15.64 13.66 -13.56
CA GLU A 103 -16.40 14.88 -13.87
C GLU A 103 -16.94 14.92 -15.31
N ASP A 104 -16.42 14.13 -16.25
CA ASP A 104 -16.86 14.19 -17.66
C ASP A 104 -18.03 13.26 -18.01
N GLU A 105 -18.38 12.26 -17.19
CA GLU A 105 -19.47 11.32 -17.51
C GLU A 105 -20.85 11.79 -16.98
N VAL A 106 -20.87 12.73 -16.03
CA VAL A 106 -22.11 13.34 -15.51
C VAL A 106 -22.40 14.71 -16.14
N ALA A 107 -21.43 15.26 -16.89
CA ALA A 107 -21.51 16.57 -17.54
C ALA A 107 -21.83 16.53 -19.04
N GLU A 108 -22.36 15.42 -19.57
CA GLU A 108 -23.17 15.45 -20.80
C GLU A 108 -24.66 15.49 -20.38
N PRO A 109 -25.22 16.67 -20.04
CA PRO A 109 -26.66 16.81 -20.05
C PRO A 109 -27.09 16.58 -21.49
N ALA A 110 -28.10 15.73 -21.66
CA ALA A 110 -28.84 15.51 -22.90
C ALA A 110 -29.05 16.80 -23.72
N ALA A 111 -28.05 17.17 -24.51
CA ALA A 111 -28.01 18.34 -25.35
C ALA A 111 -28.31 17.88 -26.78
N VAL A 112 -29.62 17.69 -27.01
CA VAL A 112 -30.33 18.12 -28.22
C VAL A 112 -29.57 17.99 -29.55
N HIS A 113 -29.78 16.88 -30.29
CA HIS A 113 -30.56 16.85 -31.54
C HIS A 113 -30.51 15.46 -32.21
#